data_AF-A0A7W6KAT0-F1
#
_entry.id   AF-A0A7W6KAT0-F1
#
_cell.length_a   1.000
_cell.length_b   1.000
_cell.length_c   1.000
_cell.angle_alpha   90.00
_cell.angle_beta   90.00
_cell.angle_gamma   90.00
#
_symmetry.space_group_name_H-M   'P 1'
#
loop_
_entity.id
_entity.type
_entity.pdbx_description
1 polymer ?
#
loop_
_entity_poly.entity_id
_entity_poly.type
_entity_poly.pdbx_seq_one_letter_code
_entity_poly.pdbx_strand_id
1 'polypeptide(L)'
;MENILIKKTDNKLIGLMAVAFGLAGMWIYLRLRKQKAAQQAFDFAPFSKERYVFNWHKGRRPYQAVVKHEGDCYAVQMNGAYAGVMWRGEGNNNWYTRDKALKPHINEISEQLANVFSLQGFPAILQGNYPEIVAVNWKTSETLELILQAATDLEVFAAFLEDEVPNLVSFPEYLDLIVKKENESYFKIISVNVRLG
;
A
#
# COMPACT_ATOMS: atom_id res chain seq x y z
N MET A 1 -27.88 -45.76 -69.39
CA MET A 1 -28.28 -44.40 -68.99
C MET A 1 -28.27 -44.36 -67.47
N GLU A 2 -27.18 -43.91 -66.85
CA GLU A 2 -27.06 -43.75 -65.40
C GLU A 2 -27.47 -42.33 -65.00
N ASN A 3 -28.40 -42.22 -64.06
CA ASN A 3 -28.85 -40.95 -63.49
C ASN A 3 -28.02 -40.65 -62.23
N ILE A 4 -27.17 -39.63 -62.30
CA ILE A 4 -26.41 -39.12 -61.15
C ILE A 4 -27.30 -38.15 -60.36
N LEU A 5 -27.73 -38.56 -59.17
CA LEU A 5 -28.51 -37.74 -58.24
C LEU A 5 -27.56 -36.91 -57.36
N ILE A 6 -27.35 -35.64 -57.70
CA ILE A 6 -26.57 -34.71 -56.87
C ILE A 6 -27.45 -34.22 -55.71
N LYS A 7 -27.13 -34.65 -54.48
CA LYS A 7 -27.75 -34.18 -53.24
C LYS A 7 -27.34 -32.71 -53.00
N LYS A 8 -28.32 -31.81 -53.05
CA LYS A 8 -28.17 -30.38 -52.75
C LYS A 8 -27.94 -30.21 -51.24
N THR A 9 -26.72 -29.89 -50.83
CA THR A 9 -26.37 -29.64 -49.43
C THR A 9 -26.96 -28.30 -48.98
N ASP A 10 -27.70 -28.31 -47.87
CA ASP A 10 -28.38 -27.13 -47.32
C ASP A 10 -27.38 -26.09 -46.78
N ASN A 11 -27.16 -25.03 -47.55
CA ASN A 11 -26.34 -23.85 -47.18
C ASN A 11 -26.78 -23.13 -45.90
N LYS A 12 -27.92 -23.51 -45.29
CA LYS A 12 -28.42 -22.94 -44.03
C LYS A 12 -27.60 -23.38 -42.81
N LEU A 13 -26.97 -24.56 -42.85
CA LEU A 13 -26.21 -25.08 -41.70
C LEU A 13 -24.86 -24.36 -41.50
N ILE A 14 -24.23 -23.93 -42.61
CA ILE A 14 -22.93 -23.26 -42.61
C ILE A 14 -23.05 -21.82 -42.07
N GLY A 15 -24.16 -21.13 -42.38
CA GLY A 15 -24.43 -19.79 -41.85
C GLY A 15 -24.63 -19.76 -40.34
N LEU A 16 -25.24 -20.78 -39.75
CA LEU A 16 -25.50 -20.87 -38.30
C LEU A 16 -24.23 -21.09 -37.47
N MET A 17 -23.25 -21.86 -37.97
CA MET A 17 -21.98 -22.04 -37.26
C MET A 17 -21.13 -20.76 -37.24
N ALA A 18 -21.14 -19.96 -38.32
CA ALA A 18 -20.34 -18.73 -38.40
C ALA A 18 -20.78 -17.67 -37.37
N VAL A 19 -22.09 -17.58 -37.08
CA VAL A 19 -22.63 -16.64 -36.09
C VAL A 19 -22.24 -17.03 -34.65
N ALA A 20 -22.20 -18.33 -34.33
CA ALA A 20 -21.83 -18.82 -33.01
C ALA A 20 -20.36 -18.53 -32.65
N PHE A 21 -19.43 -18.67 -33.61
CA PHE A 21 -18.01 -18.35 -33.40
C PHE A 21 -17.77 -16.84 -33.22
N GLY A 22 -18.51 -15.99 -33.94
CA GLY A 22 -18.43 -14.53 -33.79
C GLY A 22 -18.84 -14.05 -32.39
N LEU A 23 -19.92 -14.61 -31.84
CA LEU A 23 -20.41 -14.25 -30.50
C LEU A 23 -19.48 -14.73 -29.38
N ALA A 24 -18.88 -15.92 -29.51
CA ALA A 24 -17.88 -16.40 -28.56
C ALA A 24 -16.61 -15.52 -28.55
N GLY A 25 -16.12 -15.12 -29.72
CA GLY A 25 -14.99 -14.20 -29.85
C GLY A 25 -15.29 -12.83 -29.22
N MET A 26 -16.48 -12.28 -29.48
CA MET A 26 -16.92 -11.01 -28.92
C MET A 26 -17.09 -11.07 -27.39
N TRP A 27 -17.63 -12.17 -26.86
CA TRP A 27 -17.78 -12.37 -25.41
C TRP A 27 -16.41 -12.49 -24.71
N ILE A 28 -15.46 -13.24 -25.29
CA ILE A 28 -14.09 -13.34 -24.77
C ILE A 28 -13.40 -11.96 -24.81
N TYR A 29 -13.52 -11.23 -25.92
CA TYR A 29 -12.97 -9.88 -26.05
C TYR A 29 -13.57 -8.90 -25.02
N LEU A 30 -14.90 -8.90 -24.83
CA LEU A 30 -15.57 -8.06 -23.84
C LEU A 30 -15.17 -8.43 -22.41
N ARG A 31 -14.97 -9.71 -22.12
CA ARG A 31 -14.50 -10.18 -20.80
C ARG A 31 -13.06 -9.77 -20.52
N LEU A 32 -12.18 -9.87 -21.51
CA LEU A 32 -10.79 -9.38 -21.41
C LEU A 32 -10.74 -7.86 -21.26
N ARG A 33 -11.62 -7.13 -21.96
CA ARG A 33 -11.74 -5.68 -21.83
C ARG A 33 -12.28 -5.26 -20.46
N LYS A 34 -13.25 -5.99 -19.89
CA LYS A 34 -13.71 -5.78 -18.51
C LYS A 34 -12.63 -6.06 -17.47
N GLN A 35 -11.75 -7.05 -17.67
CA GLN A 35 -10.61 -7.28 -16.79
C GLN A 35 -9.57 -6.16 -16.86
N LYS A 36 -9.25 -5.65 -18.05
CA LYS A 36 -8.36 -4.49 -18.22
C LYS A 36 -8.98 -3.20 -17.68
N ALA A 37 -10.29 -3.03 -17.86
CA ALA A 37 -11.03 -1.91 -17.29
C ALA A 37 -11.16 -2.02 -15.76
N ALA A 38 -11.25 -3.22 -15.17
CA ALA A 38 -11.20 -3.39 -13.72
C ALA A 38 -9.79 -3.18 -13.14
N GLN A 39 -8.73 -3.48 -13.92
CA GLN A 39 -7.35 -3.10 -13.59
C GLN A 39 -7.11 -1.58 -13.69
N GLN A 40 -7.87 -0.88 -14.55
CA GLN A 40 -7.79 0.58 -14.72
C GLN A 40 -8.81 1.35 -13.85
N ALA A 41 -9.89 0.72 -13.39
CA ALA A 41 -10.93 1.32 -12.55
C ALA A 41 -10.68 1.14 -11.05
N PHE A 42 -9.50 0.66 -10.66
CA PHE A 42 -8.88 1.09 -9.40
C PHE A 42 -8.22 2.44 -9.64
N ASP A 43 -9.01 3.38 -10.15
CA ASP A 43 -8.57 4.71 -10.46
C ASP A 43 -8.40 5.42 -9.13
N PHE A 44 -7.13 5.67 -8.84
CA PHE A 44 -6.64 6.31 -7.64
C PHE A 44 -7.29 7.69 -7.49
N ALA A 45 -8.34 7.78 -6.67
CA ALA A 45 -8.77 9.08 -6.18
C ALA A 45 -7.58 9.81 -5.54
N PRO A 46 -7.45 11.14 -5.69
CA PRO A 46 -6.30 11.92 -5.23
C PRO A 46 -6.29 12.12 -3.71
N PHE A 47 -6.73 11.12 -2.95
CA PHE A 47 -6.61 11.11 -1.51
C PHE A 47 -5.26 10.49 -1.17
N SER A 48 -4.27 11.34 -0.91
CA SER A 48 -3.03 10.90 -0.26
C SER A 48 -3.38 10.34 1.11
N LYS A 49 -2.93 9.12 1.39
CA LYS A 49 -2.61 8.59 2.73
C LYS A 49 -1.69 7.39 2.50
N GLU A 50 -0.39 7.65 2.62
CA GLU A 50 0.71 6.68 2.70
C GLU A 50 0.85 5.60 1.60
N ARG A 51 1.88 5.78 0.76
CA ARG A 51 2.31 4.82 -0.27
C ARG A 51 3.72 4.33 0.04
N TYR A 52 3.87 3.02 0.21
CA TYR A 52 5.16 2.36 0.45
C TYR A 52 5.61 1.60 -0.79
N VAL A 53 6.90 1.67 -1.14
CA VAL A 53 7.47 0.94 -2.27
C VAL A 53 8.62 0.09 -1.77
N PHE A 54 8.48 -1.22 -1.89
CA PHE A 54 9.46 -2.21 -1.44
C PHE A 54 10.07 -2.92 -2.64
N ASN A 55 11.39 -3.13 -2.61
CA ASN A 55 12.08 -3.93 -3.60
C ASN A 55 12.90 -5.01 -2.88
N TRP A 56 12.79 -6.26 -3.33
CA TRP A 56 13.57 -7.37 -2.78
C TRP A 56 13.89 -8.43 -3.84
N HIS A 57 14.76 -9.36 -3.49
CA HIS A 57 15.19 -10.46 -4.37
C HIS A 57 14.90 -11.81 -3.73
N LYS A 58 14.34 -12.74 -4.50
CA LYS A 58 14.21 -14.15 -4.11
C LYS A 58 14.98 -15.00 -5.11
N GLY A 59 16.22 -15.36 -4.75
CA GLY A 59 17.20 -15.89 -5.71
C GLY A 59 17.55 -14.83 -6.76
N ARG A 60 17.41 -15.16 -8.06
CA ARG A 60 17.69 -14.24 -9.17
C ARG A 60 16.49 -13.38 -9.61
N ARG A 61 15.31 -13.55 -9.00
CA ARG A 61 14.10 -12.83 -9.41
C ARG A 61 13.91 -11.58 -8.54
N PRO A 62 13.91 -10.37 -9.14
CA PRO A 62 13.55 -9.16 -8.43
C PRO A 62 12.02 -9.09 -8.26
N TYR A 63 11.59 -8.52 -7.14
CA TYR A 63 10.22 -8.23 -6.82
C TYR A 63 10.10 -6.78 -6.39
N GLN A 64 9.01 -6.14 -6.83
CA GLN A 64 8.58 -4.83 -6.35
C GLN A 64 7.17 -4.93 -5.81
N ALA A 65 6.95 -4.43 -4.60
CA ALA A 65 5.61 -4.20 -4.05
C ALA A 65 5.37 -2.71 -3.93
N VAL A 66 4.17 -2.27 -4.31
CA VAL A 66 3.63 -0.96 -3.97
C VAL A 66 2.44 -1.19 -3.05
N VAL A 67 2.55 -0.70 -1.82
CA VAL A 67 1.51 -0.82 -0.80
C VAL A 67 0.88 0.55 -0.58
N LYS A 68 -0.45 0.61 -0.52
CA LYS A 68 -1.20 1.82 -0.19
C LYS A 68 -2.10 1.55 1.00
N HIS A 69 -2.11 2.46 1.96
CA HIS A 69 -2.83 2.32 3.21
C HIS A 69 -4.16 3.06 3.16
N GLU A 70 -5.26 2.39 3.54
CA GLU A 70 -6.59 2.99 3.66
C GLU A 70 -7.36 2.34 4.81
N GLY A 71 -7.48 3.06 5.93
CA GLY A 71 -8.06 2.50 7.17
C GLY A 71 -7.24 1.30 7.65
N ASP A 72 -7.88 0.20 8.03
CA ASP A 72 -7.17 -1.00 8.47
C ASP A 72 -6.68 -1.90 7.31
N CYS A 73 -6.81 -1.43 6.07
CA CYS A 73 -6.55 -2.20 4.86
C CYS A 73 -5.37 -1.64 4.05
N TYR A 74 -4.63 -2.56 3.45
CA TYR A 74 -3.43 -2.28 2.67
C TYR A 74 -3.61 -2.89 1.27
N ALA A 75 -3.80 -2.04 0.27
CA ALA A 75 -3.88 -2.45 -1.12
C ALA A 75 -2.47 -2.68 -1.67
N VAL A 76 -2.21 -3.86 -2.25
CA VAL A 76 -0.88 -4.25 -2.72
C VAL A 76 -0.85 -4.46 -4.24
N GLN A 77 0.13 -3.85 -4.88
CA GLN A 77 0.51 -4.14 -6.26
C GLN A 77 1.88 -4.83 -6.29
N MET A 78 1.99 -5.94 -7.02
CA MET A 78 3.23 -6.68 -7.25
C MET A 78 3.66 -6.50 -8.70
N ASN A 79 4.88 -5.99 -8.92
CA ASN A 79 5.46 -5.76 -10.25
C ASN A 79 4.49 -5.02 -11.20
N GLY A 80 3.82 -3.99 -10.68
CA GLY A 80 2.85 -3.16 -11.43
C GLY A 80 1.45 -3.76 -11.59
N ALA A 81 1.20 -5.00 -11.14
CA ALA A 81 -0.12 -5.64 -11.19
C ALA A 81 -0.75 -5.69 -9.79
N TYR A 82 -2.04 -5.38 -9.69
CA TYR A 82 -2.78 -5.53 -8.43
C TYR A 82 -2.75 -6.98 -7.95
N ALA A 83 -2.28 -7.21 -6.73
CA ALA A 83 -2.10 -8.53 -6.14
C ALA A 83 -3.16 -8.88 -5.09
N GLY A 84 -3.76 -7.87 -4.45
CA GLY A 84 -4.82 -8.06 -3.45
C GLY A 84 -4.82 -7.01 -2.36
N VAL A 85 -5.59 -7.27 -1.30
CA VAL A 85 -5.60 -6.50 -0.06
C VAL A 85 -5.06 -7.36 1.08
N MET A 86 -4.32 -6.73 1.99
CA MET A 86 -3.98 -7.31 3.29
C MET A 86 -4.41 -6.40 4.43
N TRP A 87 -4.60 -6.97 5.62
CA TRP A 87 -4.92 -6.24 6.84
C TRP A 87 -4.19 -6.88 8.02
N ARG A 88 -3.96 -6.08 9.07
CA ARG A 88 -3.36 -6.55 10.32
C ARG A 88 -4.46 -7.12 11.22
N GLY A 89 -4.16 -8.21 11.93
CA GLY A 89 -5.09 -8.77 12.92
C GLY A 89 -5.17 -7.89 14.17
N GLU A 90 -6.35 -7.81 14.78
CA GLU A 90 -6.49 -7.21 16.11
C GLU A 90 -5.67 -7.99 17.15
N GLY A 91 -4.84 -7.27 17.92
CA GLY A 91 -4.09 -7.83 19.04
C GLY A 91 -2.88 -8.71 18.68
N ASN A 92 -2.55 -8.87 17.39
CA ASN A 92 -1.34 -9.56 16.97
C ASN A 92 -0.65 -8.85 15.80
N ASN A 93 0.67 -9.04 15.67
CA ASN A 93 1.44 -8.53 14.53
C ASN A 93 1.29 -9.40 13.28
N ASN A 94 0.23 -10.22 13.21
CA ASN A 94 0.00 -11.10 12.07
C ASN A 94 -0.78 -10.37 10.98
N TRP A 95 -0.43 -10.67 9.75
CA TRP A 95 -1.05 -10.10 8.56
C TRP A 95 -1.85 -11.14 7.82
N TYR A 96 -3.00 -10.74 7.29
CA TYR A 96 -3.95 -11.63 6.64
C TYR A 96 -4.32 -11.13 5.25
N THR A 97 -4.61 -12.06 4.34
CA THR A 97 -5.18 -11.77 3.02
C THR A 97 -6.08 -12.91 2.57
N ARG A 98 -7.13 -12.60 1.81
CA ARG A 98 -7.95 -13.58 1.08
C ARG A 98 -7.47 -13.80 -0.35
N ASP A 99 -6.58 -12.95 -0.85
CA ASP A 99 -6.14 -12.96 -2.23
C ASP A 99 -5.03 -13.97 -2.47
N LYS A 100 -5.32 -14.97 -3.32
CA LYS A 100 -4.39 -16.06 -3.64
C LYS A 100 -3.06 -15.57 -4.21
N ALA A 101 -3.08 -14.47 -4.97
CA ALA A 101 -1.89 -13.89 -5.60
C ALA A 101 -0.96 -13.19 -4.60
N LEU A 102 -1.51 -12.65 -3.50
CA LEU A 102 -0.75 -11.95 -2.46
C LEU A 102 -0.21 -12.90 -1.38
N LYS A 103 -0.92 -14.00 -1.13
CA LYS A 103 -0.60 -14.99 -0.08
C LYS A 103 0.88 -15.43 0.01
N PRO A 104 1.63 -15.69 -1.09
CA PRO A 104 3.02 -16.13 -0.99
C PRO A 104 4.02 -14.99 -0.70
N HIS A 105 3.56 -13.74 -0.63
CA HIS A 105 4.40 -12.55 -0.42
C HIS A 105 4.07 -11.78 0.86
N ILE A 106 3.02 -12.21 1.59
CA ILE A 106 2.50 -11.45 2.73
C ILE A 106 3.54 -11.31 3.84
N ASN A 107 4.35 -12.35 4.07
CA ASN A 107 5.39 -12.33 5.10
C ASN A 107 6.48 -11.32 4.75
N GLU A 108 7.03 -11.38 3.53
CA GLU A 108 8.05 -10.44 3.09
C GLU A 108 7.52 -8.99 3.12
N ILE A 109 6.28 -8.75 2.69
CA ILE A 109 5.68 -7.40 2.76
C ILE A 109 5.45 -6.97 4.21
N SER A 110 4.98 -7.87 5.07
CA SER A 110 4.74 -7.56 6.48
C SER A 110 6.01 -7.23 7.25
N GLU A 111 7.12 -7.91 6.96
CA GLU A 111 8.43 -7.60 7.54
C GLU A 111 8.91 -6.22 7.09
N GLN A 112 8.73 -5.88 5.81
CA GLN A 112 9.07 -4.55 5.30
C GLN A 112 8.18 -3.46 5.90
N LEU A 113 6.88 -3.69 6.04
CA LEU A 113 5.95 -2.78 6.71
C LEU A 113 6.30 -2.63 8.19
N ALA A 114 6.64 -3.72 8.89
CA ALA A 114 7.09 -3.67 10.27
C ALA A 114 8.36 -2.80 10.41
N ASN A 115 9.28 -2.85 9.45
CA ASN A 115 10.43 -1.96 9.41
C ASN A 115 10.04 -0.50 9.13
N VAL A 116 9.01 -0.24 8.33
CA VAL A 116 8.53 1.14 8.10
C VAL A 116 7.88 1.71 9.36
N PHE A 117 7.07 0.92 10.06
CA PHE A 117 6.46 1.31 11.33
C PHE A 117 7.37 1.06 12.55
N SER A 118 8.64 0.73 12.30
CA SER A 118 9.64 0.60 13.35
C SER A 118 10.14 1.96 13.80
N LEU A 119 10.84 1.96 14.93
CA LEU A 119 11.58 3.11 15.43
C LEU A 119 12.45 3.74 14.34
N GLN A 120 13.10 2.93 13.48
CA GLN A 120 13.98 3.42 12.40
C GLN A 120 13.22 4.07 11.24
N GLY A 121 11.98 3.66 10.96
CA GLY A 121 11.15 4.22 9.90
C GLY A 121 10.33 5.44 10.34
N PHE A 122 10.13 5.61 11.66
CA PHE A 122 9.35 6.70 12.23
C PHE A 122 9.79 8.12 11.80
N PRO A 123 11.08 8.46 11.68
CA PRO A 123 11.52 9.75 11.13
C PRO A 123 10.93 10.07 9.75
N ALA A 124 10.87 9.07 8.86
CA ALA A 124 10.35 9.25 7.51
C ALA A 124 8.82 9.44 7.51
N ILE A 125 8.11 8.77 8.43
CA ILE A 125 6.67 8.96 8.64
C ILE A 125 6.40 10.40 9.08
N LEU A 126 7.14 10.88 10.08
CA LEU A 126 6.99 12.25 10.60
C LEU A 126 7.22 13.30 9.51
N GLN A 127 8.31 13.19 8.75
CA GLN A 127 8.59 14.13 7.66
C GLN A 127 7.59 14.04 6.50
N GLY A 128 7.03 12.85 6.24
CA GLY A 128 6.05 12.65 5.17
C GLY A 128 4.67 13.20 5.51
N ASN A 129 4.28 13.15 6.78
CA ASN A 129 2.95 13.56 7.24
C ASN A 129 2.88 15.02 7.73
N TYR A 130 4.01 15.60 8.16
CA TYR A 130 4.03 16.94 8.78
C TYR A 130 4.96 17.91 8.04
N PRO A 131 4.44 18.75 7.13
CA PRO A 131 5.26 19.72 6.39
C PRO A 131 5.91 20.79 7.28
N GLU A 132 5.42 20.98 8.51
CA GLU A 132 6.01 21.86 9.52
C GLU A 132 7.39 21.38 9.98
N ILE A 133 7.70 20.09 9.82
CA ILE A 133 8.98 19.50 10.22
C ILE A 133 10.01 19.72 9.10
N VAL A 134 11.00 20.56 9.36
CA VAL A 134 12.10 20.83 8.42
C VAL A 134 13.21 19.78 8.50
N ALA A 135 13.44 19.20 9.69
CA ALA A 135 14.48 18.20 9.88
C ALA A 135 14.14 17.26 11.04
N VAL A 136 14.64 16.03 10.94
CA VAL A 136 14.52 15.00 11.97
C VAL A 136 15.88 14.36 12.19
N ASN A 137 16.38 14.42 13.44
CA ASN A 137 17.73 14.00 13.78
C ASN A 137 17.74 13.10 15.01
N TRP A 138 18.32 11.91 14.90
CA TRP A 138 18.61 11.08 16.07
C TRP A 138 19.67 11.74 16.95
N LYS A 139 19.37 11.91 18.24
CA LYS A 139 20.35 12.33 19.26
C LYS A 139 20.95 11.13 19.98
N THR A 140 20.11 10.13 20.25
CA THR A 140 20.48 8.84 20.85
C THR A 140 19.66 7.74 20.18
N SER A 141 19.77 6.49 20.64
CA SER A 141 18.87 5.40 20.20
C SER A 141 17.44 5.52 20.74
N GLU A 142 17.21 6.39 21.73
CA GLU A 142 15.93 6.57 22.42
C GLU A 142 15.46 8.03 22.39
N THR A 143 16.10 8.89 21.60
CA THR A 143 15.79 10.32 21.54
C THR A 143 15.90 10.84 20.11
N LEU A 144 14.77 11.31 19.58
CA LEU A 144 14.64 11.89 18.25
C LEU A 144 14.34 13.39 18.34
N GLU A 145 15.14 14.21 17.68
CA GLU A 145 14.91 15.66 17.60
C GLU A 145 14.14 16.01 16.33
N LEU A 146 13.02 16.71 16.49
CA LEU A 146 12.21 17.31 15.43
C LEU A 146 12.48 18.82 15.42
N ILE A 147 12.89 19.33 14.27
CA ILE A 147 13.09 20.76 14.03
C ILE A 147 11.93 21.26 13.18
N LEU A 148 11.19 22.21 13.70
CA LEU A 148 10.04 22.84 13.07
C LEU A 148 10.42 24.13 12.35
N GLN A 149 9.62 24.53 11.36
CA GLN A 149 9.69 25.86 10.75
C GLN A 149 9.52 26.96 11.81
N ALA A 150 10.20 28.10 11.64
CA ALA A 150 10.12 29.21 12.58
C ALA A 150 8.69 29.79 12.74
N ALA A 151 7.84 29.65 11.73
CA ALA A 151 6.47 30.15 11.73
C ALA A 151 5.47 29.25 12.49
N THR A 152 5.79 27.97 12.73
CA THR A 152 4.90 27.00 13.38
C THR A 152 4.64 27.38 14.83
N ASP A 153 3.47 27.15 15.40
CA ASP A 153 3.27 27.30 16.85
C ASP A 153 3.76 26.03 17.56
N LEU A 154 4.79 26.15 18.41
CA LEU A 154 5.39 25.00 19.09
C LEU A 154 4.43 24.35 20.09
N GLU A 155 3.64 25.15 20.81
CA GLU A 155 2.74 24.64 21.84
C GLU A 155 1.62 23.83 21.22
N VAL A 156 1.02 24.38 20.17
CA VAL A 156 -0.08 23.74 19.43
C VAL A 156 0.42 22.48 18.72
N PHE A 157 1.55 22.56 18.02
CA PHE A 157 2.09 21.42 17.29
C PHE A 157 2.49 20.29 18.23
N ALA A 158 3.15 20.60 19.36
CA ALA A 158 3.57 19.58 20.31
C ALA A 158 2.37 18.88 20.96
N ALA A 159 1.32 19.62 21.34
CA ALA A 159 0.10 19.03 21.90
C ALA A 159 -0.61 18.13 20.88
N PHE A 160 -0.75 18.60 19.63
CA PHE A 160 -1.32 17.79 18.56
C PHE A 160 -0.49 16.53 18.28
N LEU A 161 0.83 16.64 18.21
CA LEU A 161 1.70 15.50 17.96
C LEU A 161 1.64 14.49 19.11
N GLU A 162 1.58 14.95 20.36
CA GLU A 162 1.42 14.09 21.54
C GLU A 162 0.15 13.22 21.45
N ASP A 163 -0.96 13.79 20.98
CA ASP A 163 -2.21 13.05 20.77
C ASP A 163 -2.17 12.10 19.56
N GLU A 164 -1.43 12.46 18.50
CA GLU A 164 -1.42 11.71 17.23
C GLU A 164 -0.38 10.59 17.16
N VAL A 165 0.77 10.72 17.84
CA VAL A 165 1.86 9.74 17.76
C VAL A 165 1.42 8.29 18.04
N PRO A 166 0.55 8.01 19.03
CA PRO A 166 0.03 6.65 19.25
C PRO A 166 -0.73 6.06 18.05
N ASN A 167 -1.25 6.90 17.14
CA ASN A 167 -1.97 6.49 15.94
C ASN A 167 -1.03 6.27 14.73
N LEU A 168 0.17 6.86 14.74
CA LEU A 168 1.12 6.77 13.64
C LEU A 168 1.97 5.50 13.67
N VAL A 169 2.28 5.00 14.87
CA VAL A 169 3.27 3.94 15.08
C VAL A 169 2.90 3.05 16.25
N SER A 170 3.24 1.76 16.15
CA SER A 170 3.05 0.78 17.22
C SER A 170 4.33 -0.02 17.44
N PHE A 171 5.39 0.63 17.89
CA PHE A 171 6.62 -0.06 18.32
C PHE A 171 6.62 -0.18 19.85
N PRO A 172 7.14 -1.27 20.44
CA PRO A 172 7.14 -1.47 21.90
C PRO A 172 8.20 -0.63 22.64
N GLU A 173 9.18 -0.08 21.93
CA GLU A 173 10.30 0.67 22.51
C GLU A 173 9.86 2.04 23.02
N TYR A 174 10.55 2.49 24.07
CA TYR A 174 10.47 3.86 24.57
C TYR A 174 11.16 4.82 23.61
N LEU A 175 10.57 5.99 23.37
CA LEU A 175 11.18 7.04 22.56
C LEU A 175 10.80 8.43 23.09
N ASP A 176 11.80 9.29 23.27
CA ASP A 176 11.57 10.71 23.51
C ASP A 176 11.68 11.52 22.22
N LEU A 177 10.68 12.35 21.96
CA LEU A 177 10.68 13.34 20.89
C LEU A 177 11.02 14.71 21.45
N ILE A 178 12.17 15.26 21.08
CA ILE A 178 12.52 16.65 21.34
C ILE A 178 11.94 17.49 20.20
N VAL A 179 10.95 18.33 20.48
CA VAL A 179 10.32 19.20 19.48
C VAL A 179 10.77 20.63 19.72
N LYS A 180 11.35 21.27 18.70
CA LYS A 180 11.80 22.66 18.79
C LYS A 180 11.67 23.38 17.45
N LYS A 181 11.72 24.70 17.48
CA LYS A 181 11.81 25.52 16.26
C LYS A 181 13.25 25.62 15.76
N GLU A 182 13.40 25.86 14.47
CA GLU A 182 14.68 26.31 13.92
C GLU A 182 15.13 27.60 14.62
N ASN A 183 16.42 27.68 14.95
CA ASN A 183 17.06 28.84 15.59
C ASN A 183 16.59 29.20 17.01
N GLU A 184 15.77 28.37 17.65
CA GLU A 184 15.37 28.56 19.05
C GLU A 184 15.99 27.50 19.96
N SER A 185 16.27 27.89 21.21
CA SER A 185 16.79 26.99 22.25
C SER A 185 15.70 26.35 23.10
N TYR A 186 14.49 26.92 23.09
CA TYR A 186 13.35 26.35 23.79
C TYR A 186 12.84 25.11 23.04
N PHE A 187 12.49 24.07 23.79
CA PHE A 187 12.00 22.81 23.24
C PHE A 187 10.99 22.16 24.20
N LYS A 188 10.18 21.26 23.65
CA LYS A 188 9.32 20.35 24.39
C LYS A 188 9.78 18.91 24.22
N ILE A 189 9.46 18.07 25.20
CA ILE A 189 9.68 16.62 25.13
C ILE A 189 8.32 15.95 25.11
N ILE A 190 8.11 15.04 24.16
CA ILE A 190 6.95 14.14 24.10
C ILE A 190 7.49 12.71 24.26
N SER A 191 7.01 11.98 25.26
CA SER A 191 7.45 10.60 25.49
C SER A 191 6.47 9.61 24.87
N VAL A 192 6.98 8.74 24.01
CA VAL A 192 6.25 7.67 23.32
C VAL A 192 6.51 6.36 24.05
N ASN A 193 5.43 5.63 24.33
CA ASN A 193 5.43 4.39 25.11
C ASN A 193 6.09 4.53 26.49
N VAL A 194 5.34 5.08 27.45
CA VAL A 194 5.80 5.25 28.82
C VAL A 194 6.12 3.89 29.44
N ARG A 195 7.31 3.72 30.04
CA ARG A 195 7.59 2.56 30.88
C ARG A 195 6.64 2.61 32.07
N LEU A 196 5.66 1.70 32.11
CA LEU A 196 4.97 1.37 33.34
C LEU A 196 6.01 0.71 34.24
N GLY A 197 6.54 1.48 35.19
CA GLY A 197 7.43 1.00 36.25
C GLY A 197 6.69 0.14 37.27
#